data_AF-R5QIP4-F1
#
_entry.id   AF-R5QIP4-F1
#
_cell.length_a   1.000
_cell.length_b   1.000
_cell.length_c   1.000
_cell.angle_alpha   90.00
_cell.angle_beta   90.00
_cell.angle_gamma   90.00
#
_symmetry.space_group_name_H-M   'P 1'
#
loop_
_entity.id
_entity.type
_entity.pdbx_description
1 polymer ?
#
loop_
_entity_poly.entity_id
_entity_poly.type
_entity_poly.pdbx_seq_one_letter_code
_entity_poly.pdbx_strand_id
1 'polypeptide(L)'
;MKTVLYIAFGVFFAFCRAAHADLFDGANAHEMKRIAYSSKLGVEVFAETTDGKWCDDIVSLKLFAHDETAFDEALLSKLMEKVGRVLENECPSVKQAVLDGYNNNTLVYQGGAAKPDKWKPEKGALKVQIRQLQAAAAKTGKAPDWIPPAGKKILARVDPSALEHRVYSKDKKCSVFLTTDKPANVIKKWSIIVGDNSCSENLVYGRANVTLFNERGKYAGTADGYFTEGRFTGRKNLNVVLLNRYGYGKNSQNLSYLIESDPELKIHYVGYLNSRRNPKTGRYSVWNGCSPFTIAAVTDNEELFLDSAVTDNIIRTAQSYADIFCPGVKKMKFFATRVPQGLPGMDMPETKDTDLSEDTRLIYSAVMQRGKNKKWKFVSDTAQNLARLREMKRRAEETREHQLMMADYNELTRSDYLGRLAYMHGVERIDNPVSMLLASQIIQAPVPINSLVRIASLGKDSAWTDWPAVIKITGTSGLLNRSGWHIVSGALSPLNKEERKAQNVPDADFAGTLELSAATACEEDGCREISDVVSLVRKRHDKPSWTPYHAPQRTDGE
;
A
#
# COMPACT_ATOMS: atom_id res chain seq x y z
N MET A 1 -7.54 -75.25 23.38
CA MET A 1 -8.38 -75.78 22.28
C MET A 1 -8.64 -74.61 21.35
N LYS A 2 -8.00 -74.56 20.17
CA LYS A 2 -8.54 -75.05 18.88
C LYS A 2 -9.90 -74.36 18.60
N THR A 3 -10.10 -73.55 17.56
CA THR A 3 -9.74 -73.78 16.15
C THR A 3 -9.85 -72.48 15.34
N VAL A 4 -8.94 -72.35 14.37
CA VAL A 4 -8.88 -71.39 13.26
C VAL A 4 -9.83 -71.84 12.13
N LEU A 5 -10.43 -70.93 11.35
CA LEU A 5 -10.65 -71.24 9.93
C LEU A 5 -10.55 -70.00 9.03
N TYR A 6 -9.62 -70.11 8.09
CA TYR A 6 -9.32 -69.27 6.94
C TYR A 6 -10.26 -69.60 5.75
N ILE A 7 -10.19 -68.76 4.70
CA ILE A 7 -10.43 -68.96 3.23
C ILE A 7 -11.34 -67.81 2.74
N ALA A 8 -10.87 -66.74 2.07
CA ALA A 8 -10.13 -66.58 0.81
C ALA A 8 -11.01 -66.48 -0.47
N PHE A 9 -10.81 -65.35 -1.16
CA PHE A 9 -10.90 -65.07 -2.61
C PHE A 9 -12.25 -65.09 -3.36
N GLY A 10 -12.51 -63.98 -4.07
CA GLY A 10 -13.52 -63.89 -5.13
C GLY A 10 -13.68 -62.47 -5.69
N VAL A 11 -12.83 -62.11 -6.66
CA VAL A 11 -12.91 -60.90 -7.50
C VAL A 11 -14.17 -60.96 -8.38
N PHE A 12 -14.93 -59.86 -8.48
CA PHE A 12 -15.69 -59.55 -9.69
C PHE A 12 -15.83 -58.02 -9.89
N PHE A 13 -15.25 -57.56 -10.99
CA PHE A 13 -15.44 -56.25 -11.60
C PHE A 13 -16.85 -56.16 -12.21
N ALA A 14 -17.57 -55.04 -11.99
CA ALA A 14 -18.33 -54.37 -13.06
C ALA A 14 -18.95 -53.04 -12.57
N PHE A 15 -18.39 -51.95 -13.11
CA PHE A 15 -19.09 -50.78 -13.64
C PHE A 15 -20.36 -50.25 -12.94
N CYS A 16 -20.22 -49.06 -12.34
CA CYS A 16 -21.23 -48.03 -12.53
C CYS A 16 -20.55 -46.68 -12.81
N ARG A 17 -21.06 -46.01 -13.85
CA ARG A 17 -20.52 -44.82 -14.53
C ARG A 17 -20.48 -43.57 -13.64
N ALA A 18 -19.52 -42.72 -14.00
CA ALA A 18 -19.28 -41.37 -13.54
C ALA A 18 -20.52 -40.45 -13.63
N ALA A 19 -20.70 -39.63 -12.60
CA ALA A 19 -21.34 -38.34 -12.70
C ALA A 19 -20.27 -37.28 -12.40
N HIS A 20 -19.77 -36.64 -13.46
CA HIS A 20 -19.03 -35.39 -13.37
C HIS A 20 -20.01 -34.28 -13.03
N ALA A 21 -19.69 -33.51 -11.99
CA ALA A 21 -20.09 -32.12 -11.88
C ALA A 21 -18.89 -31.37 -11.27
N ASP A 22 -18.07 -30.83 -12.17
CA ASP A 22 -17.04 -29.86 -11.86
C ASP A 22 -17.68 -28.59 -11.28
N LEU A 23 -17.18 -28.14 -10.13
CA LEU A 23 -17.18 -26.73 -9.73
C LEU A 23 -16.22 -26.59 -8.54
N PHE A 24 -15.34 -25.58 -8.64
CA PHE A 24 -14.17 -25.30 -7.80
C PHE A 24 -12.89 -26.07 -8.15
N ASP A 25 -12.37 -25.78 -9.34
CA ASP A 25 -10.92 -25.77 -9.54
C ASP A 25 -10.41 -24.34 -9.26
N GLY A 26 -9.44 -24.21 -8.35
CA GLY A 26 -9.02 -22.93 -7.79
C GLY A 26 -7.98 -23.02 -6.68
N ALA A 27 -6.77 -23.48 -7.03
CA ALA A 27 -5.46 -23.23 -6.39
C ALA A 27 -5.13 -23.89 -5.03
N ASN A 28 -4.25 -24.90 -5.10
CA ASN A 28 -3.34 -25.45 -4.07
C ASN A 28 -3.94 -25.86 -2.71
N ALA A 29 -4.67 -26.98 -2.68
CA ALA A 29 -4.79 -27.77 -1.46
C ALA A 29 -3.50 -28.59 -1.27
N HIS A 30 -2.64 -28.21 -0.32
CA HIS A 30 -1.52 -29.04 0.10
C HIS A 30 -2.04 -30.37 0.68
N GLU A 31 -1.71 -31.49 0.07
CA GLU A 31 -2.08 -32.82 0.57
C GLU A 31 -1.37 -33.07 1.92
N MET A 32 -2.12 -33.56 2.92
CA MET A 32 -1.62 -33.72 4.30
C MET A 32 -1.57 -35.19 4.68
N LYS A 33 -0.42 -35.67 5.19
CA LYS A 33 -0.25 -37.04 5.70
C LYS A 33 -0.35 -37.05 7.22
N ARG A 34 -1.26 -37.83 7.81
CA ARG A 34 -1.30 -38.03 9.27
C ARG A 34 -0.08 -38.84 9.72
N ILE A 35 0.70 -38.31 10.66
CA ILE A 35 1.92 -38.95 11.19
C ILE A 35 1.78 -39.37 12.66
N ALA A 36 0.90 -38.73 13.43
CA ALA A 36 0.67 -39.13 14.82
C ALA A 36 -0.77 -38.83 15.28
N TYR A 37 -1.21 -39.55 16.31
CA TYR A 37 -2.47 -39.33 17.00
C TYR A 37 -2.33 -39.61 18.49
N SER A 38 -2.94 -38.77 19.34
CA SER A 38 -3.00 -38.92 20.78
C SER A 38 -4.45 -38.93 21.25
N SER A 39 -5.00 -40.11 21.53
CA SER A 39 -6.34 -40.25 22.09
C SER A 39 -6.50 -39.58 23.45
N LYS A 40 -5.44 -39.57 24.28
CA LYS A 40 -5.43 -38.96 25.61
C LYS A 40 -5.54 -37.42 25.59
N LEU A 41 -4.98 -36.78 24.57
CA LEU A 41 -5.00 -35.32 24.41
C LEU A 41 -6.02 -34.86 23.35
N GLY A 42 -6.65 -35.80 22.65
CA GLY A 42 -7.52 -35.50 21.51
C GLY A 42 -6.79 -34.74 20.39
N VAL A 43 -5.51 -35.06 20.14
CA VAL A 43 -4.67 -34.35 19.15
C VAL A 43 -4.30 -35.26 17.99
N GLU A 44 -4.53 -34.80 16.76
CA GLU A 44 -4.01 -35.38 15.52
C GLU A 44 -2.86 -34.52 14.97
N VAL A 45 -1.82 -35.15 14.44
CA VAL A 45 -0.66 -34.46 13.87
C VAL A 45 -0.48 -34.90 12.42
N PHE A 46 -0.46 -33.92 11.52
CA PHE A 46 -0.29 -34.09 10.09
C PHE A 46 1.00 -33.42 9.63
N ALA A 47 1.68 -34.02 8.66
CA ALA A 47 2.76 -33.38 7.90
C ALA A 47 2.21 -32.88 6.56
N GLU A 48 2.56 -31.65 6.21
CA GLU A 48 2.25 -31.10 4.89
C GLU A 48 3.13 -31.75 3.83
N THR A 49 2.56 -32.10 2.67
CA THR A 49 3.28 -32.75 1.58
C THR A 49 3.43 -31.84 0.38
N THR A 50 4.57 -31.95 -0.31
CA THR A 50 4.82 -31.34 -1.62
C THR A 50 5.18 -32.46 -2.59
N ASP A 51 4.46 -32.58 -3.70
CA ASP A 51 4.64 -33.67 -4.69
C ASP A 51 4.61 -35.09 -4.06
N GLY A 52 3.77 -35.30 -3.05
CA GLY A 52 3.64 -36.57 -2.33
C GLY A 52 4.79 -36.91 -1.38
N LYS A 53 5.79 -36.02 -1.24
CA LYS A 53 6.89 -36.15 -0.27
C LYS A 53 6.68 -35.18 0.88
N TRP A 54 6.78 -35.70 2.11
CA TRP A 54 6.64 -34.92 3.35
C TRP A 54 7.92 -34.92 4.20
N CYS A 55 8.87 -35.79 3.86
CA CYS A 55 10.11 -35.95 4.60
C CYS A 55 11.22 -35.08 3.99
N ASP A 56 11.70 -34.12 4.77
CA ASP A 56 12.78 -33.21 4.43
C ASP A 56 13.56 -32.84 5.72
N ASP A 57 14.66 -32.09 5.59
CA ASP A 57 15.44 -31.57 6.71
C ASP A 57 14.58 -30.67 7.65
N ILE A 58 13.55 -30.01 7.09
CA ILE A 58 12.56 -29.21 7.83
C ILE A 58 11.16 -29.66 7.41
N VAL A 59 10.33 -30.07 8.36
CA VAL A 59 8.96 -30.52 8.09
C VAL A 59 7.92 -29.53 8.63
N SER A 60 6.84 -29.31 7.88
CA SER A 60 5.69 -28.52 8.35
C SER A 60 4.65 -29.42 8.98
N LEU A 61 4.35 -29.22 10.27
CA LEU A 61 3.40 -30.01 11.04
C LEU A 61 2.15 -29.20 11.42
N LYS A 62 0.99 -29.79 11.16
CA LYS A 62 -0.33 -29.28 11.57
C LYS A 62 -0.87 -30.15 12.70
N LEU A 63 -1.13 -29.57 13.87
CA LEU A 63 -1.65 -30.24 15.05
C LEU A 63 -3.11 -29.83 15.24
N PHE A 64 -4.05 -30.76 15.23
CA PHE A 64 -5.47 -30.48 15.45
C PHE A 64 -5.91 -31.05 16.79
N ALA A 65 -6.37 -30.18 17.69
CA ALA A 65 -6.84 -30.52 19.01
C ALA A 65 -8.31 -30.15 19.19
N HIS A 66 -9.06 -30.90 19.99
CA HIS A 66 -10.41 -30.49 20.41
C HIS A 66 -10.39 -29.48 21.58
N ASP A 67 -9.32 -29.49 22.38
CA ASP A 67 -9.12 -28.62 23.55
C ASP A 67 -7.83 -27.81 23.39
N GLU A 68 -7.90 -26.51 23.67
CA GLU A 68 -6.78 -25.56 23.52
C GLU A 68 -5.67 -25.80 24.56
N THR A 69 -6.00 -26.40 25.72
CA THR A 69 -5.00 -26.77 26.75
C THR A 69 -3.95 -27.76 26.23
N ALA A 70 -4.24 -28.47 25.12
CA ALA A 70 -3.25 -29.31 24.44
C ALA A 70 -2.00 -28.52 23.99
N PHE A 71 -2.11 -27.20 23.83
CA PHE A 71 -1.02 -26.30 23.45
C PHE A 71 -0.32 -25.62 24.64
N ASP A 72 -0.66 -25.99 25.87
CA ASP A 72 0.11 -25.59 27.06
C ASP A 72 1.54 -26.14 26.99
N GLU A 73 2.53 -25.35 27.40
CA GLU A 73 3.97 -25.66 27.25
C GLU A 73 4.31 -27.08 27.75
N ALA A 74 3.74 -27.49 28.88
CA ALA A 74 4.00 -28.79 29.49
C ALA A 74 3.38 -29.96 28.71
N LEU A 75 2.18 -29.79 28.14
CA LEU A 75 1.47 -30.83 27.39
C LEU A 75 2.00 -30.95 25.97
N LEU A 76 2.23 -29.81 25.32
CA LEU A 76 2.80 -29.74 24.00
C LEU A 76 4.24 -30.30 23.97
N SER A 77 5.05 -30.01 24.99
CA SER A 77 6.41 -30.58 25.09
C SER A 77 6.38 -32.10 25.15
N LYS A 78 5.45 -32.69 25.92
CA LYS A 78 5.29 -34.15 26.00
C LYS A 78 4.77 -34.77 24.71
N LEU A 79 3.87 -34.06 24.00
CA LEU A 79 3.39 -34.47 22.69
C LEU A 79 4.55 -34.48 21.69
N MET A 80 5.29 -33.38 21.62
CA MET A 80 6.40 -33.22 20.68
C MET A 80 7.57 -34.16 20.94
N GLU A 81 7.84 -34.56 22.18
CA GLU A 81 8.81 -35.61 22.48
C GLU A 81 8.44 -36.93 21.79
N LYS A 82 7.15 -37.29 21.77
CA LYS A 82 6.66 -38.51 21.12
C LYS A 82 6.63 -38.37 19.60
N VAL A 83 6.17 -37.22 19.09
CA VAL A 83 6.19 -36.90 17.67
C VAL A 83 7.62 -36.92 17.15
N GLY A 84 8.59 -36.42 17.91
CA GLY A 84 10.02 -36.46 17.60
C GLY A 84 10.55 -37.87 17.33
N ARG A 85 10.10 -38.88 18.08
CA ARG A 85 10.45 -40.29 17.83
C ARG A 85 9.85 -40.81 16.52
N VAL A 86 8.63 -40.39 16.18
CA VAL A 86 8.00 -40.73 14.90
C VAL A 86 8.78 -40.08 13.76
N LEU A 87 9.12 -38.80 13.90
CA LEU A 87 9.92 -38.05 12.93
C LEU A 87 11.28 -38.72 12.68
N GLU A 88 11.98 -39.12 13.74
CA GLU A 88 13.29 -39.78 13.62
C GLU A 88 13.21 -41.16 12.95
N ASN A 89 12.10 -41.87 13.12
CA ASN A 89 11.89 -43.21 12.53
C ASN A 89 11.41 -43.14 11.08
N GLU A 90 10.41 -42.30 10.79
CA GLU A 90 9.80 -42.20 9.46
C GLU A 90 10.51 -41.21 8.53
N CYS A 91 11.27 -40.27 9.10
CA CYS A 91 12.03 -39.28 8.34
C CYS A 91 13.41 -39.01 8.98
N PRO A 92 14.39 -39.92 8.86
CA PRO A 92 15.69 -39.76 9.51
C PRO A 92 16.48 -38.49 9.14
N SER A 93 16.19 -37.89 7.97
CA SER A 93 16.78 -36.63 7.50
C SER A 93 16.28 -35.40 8.28
N VAL A 94 15.12 -35.49 8.94
CA VAL A 94 14.51 -34.35 9.62
C VAL A 94 15.35 -33.84 10.77
N LYS A 95 15.60 -32.54 10.76
CA LYS A 95 16.37 -31.82 11.78
C LYS A 95 15.49 -30.84 12.53
N GLN A 96 14.43 -30.34 11.89
CA GLN A 96 13.53 -29.33 12.45
C GLN A 96 12.08 -29.56 12.01
N ALA A 97 11.14 -29.06 12.80
CA ALA A 97 9.72 -29.06 12.52
C ALA A 97 9.15 -27.65 12.78
N VAL A 98 8.33 -27.16 11.85
CA VAL A 98 7.46 -26.00 12.03
C VAL A 98 6.11 -26.52 12.54
N LEU A 99 5.53 -25.87 13.54
CA LEU A 99 4.33 -26.32 14.23
C LEU A 99 3.21 -25.30 14.07
N ASP A 100 2.07 -25.72 13.55
CA ASP A 100 0.83 -24.95 13.54
C ASP A 100 -0.25 -25.75 14.26
N GLY A 101 -0.77 -25.23 15.36
CA GLY A 101 -1.75 -25.87 16.22
C GLY A 101 -3.13 -25.26 16.08
N TYR A 102 -4.14 -26.08 15.84
CA TYR A 102 -5.52 -25.71 15.60
C TYR A 102 -6.43 -26.28 16.69
N ASN A 103 -7.36 -25.45 17.18
CA ASN A 103 -8.54 -25.89 17.91
C ASN A 103 -9.78 -25.60 17.05
N ASN A 104 -10.59 -26.62 16.75
CA ASN A 104 -11.80 -26.49 15.93
C ASN A 104 -11.53 -25.69 14.62
N ASN A 105 -10.46 -26.06 13.90
CA ASN A 105 -9.97 -25.40 12.68
C ASN A 105 -9.51 -23.93 12.85
N THR A 106 -9.34 -23.45 14.08
CA THR A 106 -8.78 -22.13 14.40
C THR A 106 -7.34 -22.28 14.88
N LEU A 107 -6.40 -21.63 14.21
CA LEU A 107 -4.98 -21.67 14.55
C LEU A 107 -4.72 -20.96 15.89
N VAL A 108 -4.47 -21.71 16.96
CA VAL A 108 -4.26 -21.22 18.34
C VAL A 108 -2.80 -21.25 18.79
N TYR A 109 -1.95 -22.00 18.10
CA TYR A 109 -0.53 -22.13 18.41
C TYR A 109 0.30 -22.09 17.13
N GLN A 110 1.43 -21.39 17.16
CA GLN A 110 2.45 -21.51 16.14
C GLN A 110 3.80 -21.67 16.82
N GLY A 111 4.75 -22.34 16.19
CA GLY A 111 6.04 -22.60 16.80
C GLY A 111 6.99 -23.43 15.96
N GLY A 112 8.09 -23.85 16.58
CA GLY A 112 9.05 -24.77 15.98
C GLY A 112 9.61 -25.74 17.01
N ALA A 113 10.21 -26.83 16.54
CA ALA A 113 10.93 -27.80 17.35
C ALA A 113 12.13 -28.35 16.57
N ALA A 114 13.23 -28.66 17.25
CA ALA A 114 14.44 -29.15 16.58
C ALA A 114 15.01 -30.40 17.27
N LYS A 115 15.62 -31.28 16.48
CA LYS A 115 16.25 -32.52 16.94
C LYS A 115 17.34 -32.29 18.01
N PRO A 116 18.26 -31.31 17.87
CA PRO A 116 19.27 -31.02 18.90
C PRO A 116 18.66 -30.60 20.25
N ASP A 117 17.49 -29.96 20.21
CA ASP A 117 16.74 -29.51 21.39
C ASP A 117 15.73 -30.57 21.87
N LYS A 118 15.93 -31.83 21.47
CA LYS A 118 15.07 -32.97 21.78
C LYS A 118 13.60 -32.74 21.44
N TRP A 119 13.36 -32.04 20.32
CA TRP A 119 12.04 -31.67 19.83
C TRP A 119 11.21 -30.82 20.80
N LYS A 120 11.87 -30.06 21.69
CA LYS A 120 11.16 -29.12 22.56
C LYS A 120 10.47 -28.02 21.72
N PRO A 121 9.16 -27.80 21.89
CA PRO A 121 8.42 -26.77 21.16
C PRO A 121 8.73 -25.37 21.67
N GLU A 122 8.95 -24.44 20.74
CA GLU A 122 9.13 -23.01 20.98
C GLU A 122 8.01 -22.23 20.30
N LYS A 123 7.35 -21.31 21.01
CA LYS A 123 6.19 -20.56 20.51
C LYS A 123 6.61 -19.42 19.57
N GLY A 124 6.04 -19.42 18.35
CA GLY A 124 6.02 -18.37 17.35
C GLY A 124 4.66 -17.64 17.30
N ALA A 125 4.60 -16.50 16.60
CA ALA A 125 3.58 -15.45 16.72
C ALA A 125 2.09 -15.88 16.59
N LEU A 126 1.21 -15.19 17.34
CA LEU A 126 -0.23 -15.43 17.50
C LEU A 126 -1.07 -14.74 16.40
N LYS A 127 -2.06 -15.43 15.81
CA LYS A 127 -2.95 -14.91 14.73
C LYS A 127 -4.47 -14.83 15.05
N VAL A 128 -4.91 -14.85 16.31
CA VAL A 128 -6.34 -15.19 16.61
C VAL A 128 -7.30 -14.01 16.82
N GLN A 129 -6.87 -12.79 17.14
CA GLN A 129 -7.83 -11.74 17.55
C GLN A 129 -8.32 -10.78 16.44
N ILE A 130 -7.84 -10.91 15.21
CA ILE A 130 -8.17 -9.97 14.10
C ILE A 130 -9.40 -10.44 13.30
N ARG A 131 -9.80 -11.72 13.41
CA ARG A 131 -10.93 -12.31 12.65
C ARG A 131 -12.31 -11.73 12.94
N GLN A 132 -12.51 -11.10 14.10
CA GLN A 132 -13.83 -10.53 14.45
C GLN A 132 -14.03 -9.09 13.95
N LEU A 133 -12.97 -8.38 13.55
CA LEU A 133 -13.06 -7.03 12.99
C LEU A 133 -13.09 -7.03 11.44
N GLN A 134 -12.80 -8.18 10.81
CA GLN A 134 -12.69 -8.38 9.36
C GLN A 134 -14.03 -8.41 8.60
N ALA A 135 -15.17 -8.52 9.29
CA ALA A 135 -16.48 -8.45 8.64
C ALA A 135 -16.93 -7.02 8.27
N ALA A 136 -16.30 -5.99 8.83
CA ALA A 136 -16.73 -4.59 8.67
C ALA A 136 -15.95 -3.81 7.60
N ALA A 137 -14.70 -4.19 7.30
CA ALA A 137 -13.79 -3.38 6.47
C ALA A 137 -13.67 -3.83 5.00
N ALA A 138 -14.35 -4.90 4.58
CA ALA A 138 -14.18 -5.53 3.26
C ALA A 138 -14.87 -4.81 2.08
N LYS A 139 -15.15 -3.50 2.18
CA LYS A 139 -15.85 -2.74 1.13
C LYS A 139 -15.20 -1.40 0.81
N THR A 140 -13.93 -1.39 0.38
CA THR A 140 -13.39 -0.40 -0.59
C THR A 140 -11.89 -0.60 -0.81
N GLY A 141 -11.43 -0.58 -2.07
CA GLY A 141 -10.01 -0.40 -2.41
C GLY A 141 -9.47 -1.31 -3.51
N LYS A 142 -9.38 -0.78 -4.74
CA LYS A 142 -8.56 -1.33 -5.85
C LYS A 142 -7.06 -1.07 -5.57
N ALA A 143 -6.21 -2.07 -5.79
CA ALA A 143 -4.79 -2.09 -5.42
C ALA A 143 -3.83 -1.87 -6.60
N PRO A 144 -2.61 -1.35 -6.34
CA PRO A 144 -1.39 -1.65 -7.10
C PRO A 144 -0.48 -2.69 -6.40
N ASP A 145 0.44 -3.25 -7.18
CA ASP A 145 1.20 -4.49 -6.98
C ASP A 145 2.56 -4.35 -6.26
N TRP A 146 2.60 -4.29 -4.93
CA TRP A 146 3.80 -4.78 -4.22
C TRP A 146 3.53 -6.18 -3.68
N ILE A 147 3.93 -7.18 -4.45
CA ILE A 147 3.87 -8.59 -4.07
C ILE A 147 5.30 -9.00 -3.68
N PRO A 148 5.58 -9.41 -2.43
CA PRO A 148 6.86 -10.04 -2.12
C PRO A 148 6.98 -11.28 -3.01
N PRO A 149 8.11 -11.50 -3.69
CA PRO A 149 8.19 -12.54 -4.72
C PRO A 149 7.84 -13.92 -4.14
N ALA A 150 6.67 -14.43 -4.51
CA ALA A 150 6.21 -15.76 -4.13
C ALA A 150 6.81 -16.78 -5.12
N GLY A 151 7.41 -17.86 -4.59
CA GLY A 151 7.75 -19.05 -5.37
C GLY A 151 9.15 -19.13 -5.98
N LYS A 152 10.06 -18.19 -5.71
CA LYS A 152 11.50 -18.32 -6.02
C LYS A 152 12.33 -17.83 -4.84
N LYS A 153 13.45 -18.52 -4.55
CA LYS A 153 14.41 -18.13 -3.51
C LYS A 153 14.70 -16.62 -3.63
N ILE A 154 14.27 -15.85 -2.63
CA ILE A 154 14.49 -14.41 -2.62
C ILE A 154 15.99 -14.19 -2.39
N LEU A 155 16.75 -14.03 -3.47
CA LEU A 155 18.11 -13.52 -3.36
C LEU A 155 18.00 -12.04 -3.05
N ALA A 156 18.58 -11.62 -1.92
CA ALA A 156 18.55 -10.21 -1.54
C ALA A 156 19.01 -9.33 -2.72
N ARG A 157 18.18 -8.37 -3.16
CA ARG A 157 18.57 -7.44 -4.23
C ARG A 157 19.72 -6.60 -3.72
N VAL A 158 20.90 -6.78 -4.32
CA VAL A 158 22.12 -6.05 -3.95
C VAL A 158 22.21 -4.79 -4.80
N ASP A 159 22.04 -3.65 -4.16
CA ASP A 159 22.21 -2.34 -4.79
C ASP A 159 23.69 -2.06 -5.06
N PRO A 160 24.07 -1.32 -6.13
CA PRO A 160 25.46 -0.97 -6.41
C PRO A 160 26.20 -0.25 -5.26
N SER A 161 25.47 0.42 -4.36
CA SER A 161 26.00 1.04 -3.15
C SER A 161 26.42 0.07 -2.04
N ALA A 162 26.00 -1.21 -2.14
CA ALA A 162 26.30 -2.22 -1.14
C ALA A 162 27.78 -2.65 -1.21
N LEU A 163 28.46 -2.51 -0.09
CA LEU A 163 29.86 -2.90 0.06
C LEU A 163 29.98 -4.35 0.49
N GLU A 164 29.52 -5.28 -0.37
CA GLU A 164 29.42 -6.70 -0.07
C GLU A 164 30.20 -7.56 -1.09
N HIS A 165 30.98 -8.49 -0.57
CA HIS A 165 31.85 -9.35 -1.38
C HIS A 165 31.75 -10.80 -0.92
N ARG A 166 31.62 -11.72 -1.87
CA ARG A 166 31.60 -13.16 -1.58
C ARG A 166 33.03 -13.70 -1.46
N VAL A 167 33.31 -14.44 -0.38
CA VAL A 167 34.59 -15.09 -0.11
C VAL A 167 34.37 -16.59 -0.03
N TYR A 168 35.17 -17.36 -0.77
CA TYR A 168 35.02 -18.81 -0.87
C TYR A 168 36.04 -19.56 0.00
N SER A 169 35.70 -20.79 0.37
CA SER A 169 36.68 -21.76 0.85
C SER A 169 37.63 -22.15 -0.28
N LYS A 170 38.81 -22.67 0.06
CA LYS A 170 39.82 -23.06 -0.95
C LYS A 170 39.29 -24.14 -1.91
N ASP A 171 38.44 -25.04 -1.41
CA ASP A 171 37.76 -26.08 -2.18
C ASP A 171 36.47 -25.59 -2.88
N LYS A 172 36.10 -24.31 -2.70
CA LYS A 172 34.90 -23.65 -3.22
C LYS A 172 33.55 -24.27 -2.80
N LYS A 173 33.54 -25.22 -1.86
CA LYS A 173 32.31 -25.84 -1.34
C LYS A 173 31.51 -24.93 -0.43
N CYS A 174 32.14 -23.91 0.11
CA CYS A 174 31.55 -22.99 1.07
C CYS A 174 31.88 -21.54 0.71
N SER A 175 30.99 -20.62 1.08
CA SER A 175 31.20 -19.20 0.90
C SER A 175 30.41 -18.39 1.92
N VAL A 176 30.90 -17.19 2.19
CA VAL A 176 30.26 -16.19 3.02
C VAL A 176 30.25 -14.85 2.29
N PHE A 177 29.31 -13.99 2.66
CA PHE A 177 29.28 -12.60 2.22
C PHE A 177 29.90 -11.71 3.30
N LEU A 178 30.99 -11.06 2.93
CA LEU A 178 31.73 -10.14 3.77
C LEU A 178 31.36 -8.70 3.40
N THR A 179 30.97 -7.90 4.39
CA THR A 179 30.79 -6.45 4.22
C THR A 179 32.12 -5.73 4.47
N THR A 180 32.64 -5.05 3.44
CA THR A 180 33.96 -4.37 3.51
C THR A 180 34.10 -3.32 2.40
N ASP A 181 34.82 -2.23 2.68
CA ASP A 181 35.17 -1.17 1.72
C ASP A 181 36.45 -1.49 0.93
N LYS A 182 37.04 -2.67 1.16
CA LYS A 182 38.22 -3.12 0.43
C LYS A 182 37.89 -3.41 -1.03
N PRO A 183 38.81 -3.10 -1.98
CA PRO A 183 38.61 -3.38 -3.39
C PRO A 183 38.31 -4.86 -3.69
N ALA A 184 37.37 -5.12 -4.59
CA ALA A 184 36.92 -6.48 -4.94
C ALA A 184 38.06 -7.38 -5.46
N ASN A 185 39.03 -6.82 -6.18
CA ASN A 185 40.22 -7.53 -6.66
C ASN A 185 41.13 -8.04 -5.53
N VAL A 186 41.12 -7.38 -4.37
CA VAL A 186 41.83 -7.82 -3.16
C VAL A 186 41.02 -8.94 -2.49
N ILE A 187 39.71 -8.74 -2.29
CA ILE A 187 38.85 -9.71 -1.60
C ILE A 187 38.73 -11.03 -2.36
N LYS A 188 38.80 -11.04 -3.69
CA LYS A 188 38.83 -12.29 -4.49
C LYS A 188 39.98 -13.24 -4.14
N LYS A 189 41.06 -12.74 -3.52
CA LYS A 189 42.22 -13.53 -3.08
C LYS A 189 42.10 -14.01 -1.63
N TRP A 190 41.06 -13.61 -0.92
CA TRP A 190 40.80 -14.05 0.45
C TRP A 190 40.18 -15.45 0.42
N SER A 191 40.32 -16.19 1.51
CA SER A 191 39.72 -17.52 1.65
C SER A 191 39.14 -17.73 3.05
N ILE A 192 38.20 -18.65 3.16
CA ILE A 192 37.62 -19.07 4.44
C ILE A 192 37.93 -20.54 4.76
N ILE A 193 37.93 -20.84 6.05
CA ILE A 193 37.80 -22.20 6.58
C ILE A 193 36.54 -22.21 7.43
N VAL A 194 35.64 -23.15 7.14
CA VAL A 194 34.41 -23.39 7.90
C VAL A 194 34.66 -24.60 8.79
N GLY A 195 34.31 -24.51 10.08
CA GLY A 195 34.33 -25.66 11.00
C GLY A 195 33.28 -26.71 10.65
N ASP A 196 32.81 -27.50 11.63
CA ASP A 196 31.97 -28.71 11.44
C ASP A 196 30.54 -28.48 10.88
N ASN A 197 30.28 -27.40 10.15
CA ASN A 197 28.95 -27.01 9.68
C ASN A 197 28.79 -27.26 8.18
N SER A 198 27.60 -27.71 7.79
CA SER A 198 27.24 -27.96 6.40
C SER A 198 26.93 -26.67 5.66
N CYS A 199 27.61 -26.44 4.53
CA CYS A 199 27.25 -25.40 3.57
C CYS A 199 26.13 -25.93 2.66
N SER A 200 25.11 -25.11 2.42
CA SER A 200 24.05 -25.41 1.46
C SER A 200 24.15 -24.44 0.29
N GLU A 201 24.09 -24.94 -0.94
CA GLU A 201 24.29 -24.14 -2.17
C GLU A 201 25.55 -23.25 -2.13
N ASN A 202 26.65 -23.79 -1.63
CA ASN A 202 27.92 -23.08 -1.42
C ASN A 202 27.85 -21.92 -0.43
N LEU A 203 26.81 -21.76 0.39
CA LEU A 203 26.69 -20.72 1.40
C LEU A 203 26.67 -21.33 2.80
N VAL A 204 27.30 -20.64 3.75
CA VAL A 204 27.23 -20.99 5.17
C VAL A 204 25.86 -20.59 5.71
N TYR A 205 25.19 -21.53 6.40
CA TYR A 205 23.90 -21.30 7.07
C TYR A 205 23.95 -21.82 8.50
N GLY A 206 23.08 -21.26 9.33
CA GLY A 206 22.94 -21.67 10.72
C GLY A 206 24.16 -21.30 11.56
N ARG A 207 24.34 -21.98 12.69
CA ARG A 207 25.50 -21.75 13.55
C ARG A 207 26.75 -22.27 12.85
N ALA A 208 27.79 -21.45 12.75
CA ALA A 208 29.07 -21.87 12.25
C ALA A 208 30.25 -21.10 12.85
N ASN A 209 31.42 -21.73 12.79
CA ASN A 209 32.70 -21.06 13.02
C ASN A 209 33.40 -20.87 11.67
N VAL A 210 33.59 -19.62 11.25
CA VAL A 210 34.23 -19.28 9.98
C VAL A 210 35.48 -18.46 10.25
N THR A 211 36.63 -19.00 9.89
CA THR A 211 37.91 -18.30 9.97
C THR A 211 38.27 -17.71 8.61
N LEU A 212 38.58 -16.42 8.58
CA LEU A 212 38.94 -15.67 7.38
C LEU A 212 40.46 -15.52 7.27
N PHE A 213 40.98 -15.74 6.08
CA PHE A 213 42.37 -15.51 5.71
C PHE A 213 42.46 -14.48 4.58
N ASN A 214 43.39 -13.56 4.70
CA ASN A 214 43.60 -12.50 3.71
C ASN A 214 44.33 -13.00 2.46
N GLU A 215 44.65 -12.09 1.54
CA GLU A 215 45.33 -12.38 0.27
C GLU A 215 46.74 -12.99 0.40
N ARG A 216 47.34 -12.91 1.59
CA ARG A 216 48.65 -13.50 1.92
C ARG A 216 48.53 -14.78 2.74
N GLY A 217 47.31 -15.30 2.92
CA GLY A 217 47.04 -16.45 3.80
C GLY A 217 47.21 -16.15 5.29
N LYS A 218 47.31 -14.87 5.69
CA LYS A 218 47.36 -14.50 7.11
C LYS A 218 45.96 -14.43 7.70
N TYR A 219 45.86 -14.81 8.97
CA TYR A 219 44.64 -14.70 9.76
C TYR A 219 44.07 -13.27 9.75
N ALA A 220 42.82 -13.12 9.33
CA ALA A 220 42.10 -11.84 9.29
C ALA A 220 41.07 -11.72 10.43
N GLY A 221 40.53 -12.85 10.89
CA GLY A 221 39.56 -12.92 11.97
C GLY A 221 38.76 -14.22 11.94
N THR A 222 37.98 -14.45 13.00
CA THR A 222 37.03 -15.57 13.10
C THR A 222 35.65 -15.01 13.43
N ALA A 223 34.65 -15.48 12.71
CA ALA A 223 33.24 -15.24 12.97
C ALA A 223 32.63 -16.53 13.53
N ASP A 224 32.34 -16.53 14.83
CA ASP A 224 31.70 -17.64 15.53
C ASP A 224 30.28 -17.24 15.95
N GLY A 225 29.29 -17.92 15.38
CA GLY A 225 27.88 -17.62 15.60
C GLY A 225 27.02 -18.00 14.41
N TYR A 226 25.90 -17.34 14.21
CA TYR A 226 24.92 -17.66 13.19
C TYR A 226 25.17 -16.94 11.86
N PHE A 227 24.83 -17.64 10.79
CA PHE A 227 24.85 -17.17 9.42
C PHE A 227 23.47 -17.35 8.78
N THR A 228 23.00 -16.31 8.11
CA THR A 228 21.78 -16.35 7.29
C THR A 228 22.18 -15.98 5.86
N GLU A 229 21.99 -16.91 4.93
CA GLU A 229 22.41 -16.78 3.53
C GLU A 229 23.89 -16.35 3.39
N GLY A 230 24.78 -16.94 4.20
CA GLY A 230 26.21 -16.62 4.21
C GLY A 230 26.60 -15.29 4.87
N ARG A 231 25.66 -14.52 5.44
CA ARG A 231 25.94 -13.28 6.19
C ARG A 231 25.97 -13.54 7.69
N PHE A 232 26.99 -13.02 8.37
CA PHE A 232 27.16 -13.23 9.81
C PHE A 232 26.22 -12.35 10.64
N THR A 233 25.30 -12.98 11.38
CA THR A 233 24.26 -12.34 12.22
C THR A 233 24.61 -12.36 13.72
N GLY A 234 25.84 -12.75 14.05
CA GLY A 234 26.33 -12.78 15.42
C GLY A 234 25.74 -13.95 16.21
N ARG A 235 25.25 -13.72 17.43
CA ARG A 235 24.77 -14.80 18.32
C ARG A 235 23.32 -15.21 18.09
N LYS A 236 22.64 -14.61 17.12
CA LYS A 236 21.20 -14.81 16.90
C LYS A 236 20.94 -15.52 15.59
N ASN A 237 20.16 -16.59 15.65
CA ASN A 237 19.55 -17.16 14.46
C ASN A 237 18.43 -16.23 14.00
N LEU A 238 18.56 -15.65 12.81
CA LEU A 238 17.50 -14.80 12.28
C LEU A 238 16.46 -15.58 11.47
N ASN A 239 16.77 -16.78 10.97
CA ASN A 239 15.91 -17.64 10.13
C ASN A 239 14.80 -16.90 9.34
N VAL A 240 15.21 -15.87 8.59
CA VAL A 240 14.32 -14.95 7.87
C VAL A 240 14.78 -14.87 6.43
N VAL A 241 13.85 -14.49 5.57
CA VAL A 241 14.14 -14.24 4.16
C VAL A 241 14.70 -12.83 4.01
N LEU A 242 15.94 -12.74 3.51
CA LEU A 242 16.59 -11.45 3.27
C LEU A 242 16.08 -10.82 1.98
N LEU A 243 15.77 -9.52 2.00
CA LEU A 243 15.08 -8.81 0.91
C LEU A 243 16.00 -7.92 0.09
N ASN A 244 16.51 -6.84 0.68
CA ASN A 244 17.33 -5.85 -0.03
C ASN A 244 18.59 -5.54 0.75
N ARG A 245 19.71 -5.44 0.04
CA ARG A 245 21.04 -5.10 0.55
C ARG A 245 21.51 -3.82 -0.11
N TYR A 246 21.77 -2.78 0.68
CA TYR A 246 22.14 -1.45 0.17
C TYR A 246 23.01 -0.68 1.17
N GLY A 247 23.64 0.40 0.72
CA GLY A 247 24.53 1.21 1.54
C GLY A 247 24.21 2.70 1.47
N TYR A 248 24.29 3.39 2.61
CA TYR A 248 24.30 4.85 2.66
C TYR A 248 25.73 5.31 2.91
N GLY A 249 26.50 5.32 1.82
CA GLY A 249 27.93 5.58 1.83
C GLY A 249 28.75 4.49 2.54
N LYS A 250 30.00 4.84 2.86
CA LYS A 250 31.00 3.92 3.43
C LYS A 250 30.75 3.56 4.90
N ASN A 251 29.90 4.32 5.57
CA ASN A 251 29.77 4.23 7.03
C ASN A 251 28.56 3.42 7.48
N SER A 252 27.53 3.33 6.63
CA SER A 252 26.27 2.67 6.97
C SER A 252 25.89 1.70 5.87
N GLN A 253 25.72 0.44 6.25
CA GLN A 253 25.31 -0.64 5.38
C GLN A 253 24.05 -1.26 5.97
N ASN A 254 23.07 -1.52 5.12
CA ASN A 254 21.75 -1.98 5.53
C ASN A 254 21.35 -3.25 4.80
N LEU A 255 20.53 -4.02 5.50
CA LEU A 255 19.93 -5.26 5.02
C LEU A 255 18.51 -5.32 5.56
N SER A 256 17.53 -5.44 4.68
CA SER A 256 16.13 -5.65 5.06
C SER A 256 15.77 -7.13 4.99
N TYR A 257 14.79 -7.54 5.78
CA TYR A 257 14.29 -8.91 5.80
C TYR A 257 12.77 -8.92 5.99
N LEU A 258 12.12 -9.92 5.38
CA LEU A 258 10.70 -10.13 5.57
C LEU A 258 10.48 -10.84 6.91
N ILE A 259 9.64 -10.26 7.75
CA ILE A 259 9.19 -10.89 8.99
C ILE A 259 7.96 -11.72 8.70
N GLU A 260 6.91 -11.08 8.18
CA GLU A 260 5.64 -11.73 7.84
C GLU A 260 4.88 -10.92 6.79
N SER A 261 3.98 -11.57 6.06
CA SER A 261 3.00 -10.93 5.19
C SER A 261 1.59 -11.24 5.68
N ASP A 262 0.77 -10.20 5.82
CA ASP A 262 -0.67 -10.28 6.07
C ASP A 262 -1.38 -10.00 4.73
N PRO A 263 -1.84 -11.04 4.01
CA PRO A 263 -2.50 -10.87 2.72
C PRO A 263 -3.89 -10.22 2.83
N GLU A 264 -4.54 -10.32 3.99
CA GLU A 264 -5.89 -9.78 4.20
C GLU A 264 -5.83 -8.27 4.40
N LEU A 265 -4.91 -7.80 5.25
CA LEU A 265 -4.66 -6.38 5.45
C LEU A 265 -3.75 -5.78 4.36
N LYS A 266 -3.17 -6.62 3.50
CA LYS A 266 -2.15 -6.22 2.50
C LYS A 266 -1.00 -5.47 3.18
N ILE A 267 -0.50 -6.02 4.28
CA ILE A 267 0.63 -5.48 5.03
C ILE A 267 1.80 -6.46 4.93
N HIS A 268 3.00 -5.93 4.69
CA HIS A 268 4.22 -6.70 4.77
C HIS A 268 5.12 -6.13 5.86
N TYR A 269 5.37 -6.92 6.89
CA TYR A 269 6.23 -6.53 7.99
C TYR A 269 7.70 -6.75 7.58
N VAL A 270 8.43 -5.65 7.45
CA VAL A 270 9.84 -5.64 7.06
C VAL A 270 10.69 -5.18 8.23
N GLY A 271 11.68 -5.98 8.61
CA GLY A 271 12.68 -5.62 9.59
C GLY A 271 13.95 -5.10 8.94
N TYR A 272 14.72 -4.31 9.68
CA TYR A 272 15.96 -3.71 9.20
C TYR A 272 17.15 -4.07 10.09
N LEU A 273 18.22 -4.53 9.45
CA LEU A 273 19.53 -4.79 10.05
C LEU A 273 20.51 -3.74 9.56
N ASN A 274 21.36 -3.26 10.47
CA ASN A 274 22.45 -2.36 10.12
C ASN A 274 23.82 -2.97 10.43
N SER A 275 24.79 -2.55 9.64
CA SER A 275 26.20 -2.81 9.85
C SER A 275 26.95 -1.50 9.67
N ARG A 276 27.64 -1.05 10.72
CA ARG A 276 28.32 0.23 10.75
C ARG A 276 29.83 0.04 10.69
N ARG A 277 30.50 0.90 9.94
CA ARG A 277 31.97 0.91 9.85
C ARG A 277 32.56 1.51 11.12
N ASN A 278 33.47 0.78 11.76
CA ASN A 278 34.29 1.33 12.83
C ASN A 278 35.42 2.19 12.21
N PRO A 279 35.49 3.50 12.48
CA PRO A 279 36.49 4.36 11.86
C PRO A 279 37.92 4.03 12.28
N LYS A 280 38.13 3.48 13.49
CA LYS A 280 39.46 3.15 14.02
C LYS A 280 40.01 1.87 13.40
N THR A 281 39.17 0.84 13.23
CA THR A 281 39.60 -0.48 12.74
C THR A 281 39.32 -0.69 11.25
N GLY A 282 38.49 0.14 10.64
CA GLY A 282 37.98 -0.03 9.27
C GLY A 282 37.05 -1.24 9.10
N ARG A 283 36.71 -1.95 10.18
CA ARG A 283 35.86 -3.15 10.13
C ARG A 283 34.39 -2.78 10.31
N TYR A 284 33.52 -3.50 9.61
CA TYR A 284 32.08 -3.40 9.77
C TYR A 284 31.61 -4.22 10.97
N SER A 285 30.60 -3.72 11.69
CA SER A 285 29.97 -4.46 12.78
C SER A 285 29.23 -5.68 12.27
N VAL A 286 28.94 -6.62 13.17
CA VAL A 286 27.96 -7.68 12.89
C VAL A 286 26.61 -7.06 12.50
N TRP A 287 25.85 -7.77 11.67
CA TRP A 287 24.49 -7.37 11.34
C TRP A 287 23.64 -7.39 12.60
N ASN A 288 23.10 -6.22 12.97
CA ASN A 288 22.31 -6.06 14.17
C ASN A 288 21.01 -5.31 13.86
N GLY A 289 19.90 -5.83 14.39
CA GLY A 289 18.58 -5.22 14.29
C GLY A 289 17.97 -4.85 15.63
N CYS A 290 18.71 -4.91 16.75
CA CYS A 290 18.13 -4.73 18.09
C CYS A 290 18.55 -3.44 18.81
N SER A 291 19.16 -2.48 18.10
CA SER A 291 19.65 -1.23 18.69
C SER A 291 19.51 -0.02 17.75
N PRO A 292 18.32 0.59 17.62
CA PRO A 292 17.00 0.11 18.09
C PRO A 292 16.46 -1.04 17.21
N PHE A 293 15.35 -1.66 17.62
CA PHE A 293 14.56 -2.52 16.73
C PHE A 293 13.74 -1.66 15.79
N THR A 294 13.98 -1.78 14.49
CA THR A 294 13.25 -1.00 13.48
C THR A 294 12.45 -1.93 12.60
N ILE A 295 11.17 -1.63 12.47
CA ILE A 295 10.20 -2.42 11.71
C ILE A 295 9.26 -1.49 10.93
N ALA A 296 8.93 -1.88 9.71
CA ALA A 296 7.98 -1.21 8.84
C ALA A 296 6.82 -2.14 8.49
N ALA A 297 5.58 -1.64 8.61
CA ALA A 297 4.40 -2.19 7.97
C ALA A 297 4.28 -1.57 6.58
N VAL A 298 4.71 -2.31 5.55
CA VAL A 298 4.65 -1.84 4.15
C VAL A 298 3.27 -2.13 3.59
N THR A 299 2.52 -1.08 3.23
CA THR A 299 1.15 -1.18 2.71
C THR A 299 0.76 0.06 1.92
N ASP A 300 -0.09 -0.13 0.91
CA ASP A 300 -0.78 0.97 0.21
C ASP A 300 -2.09 1.38 0.89
N ASN A 301 -2.59 0.56 1.82
CA ASN A 301 -3.86 0.79 2.50
C ASN A 301 -3.71 1.75 3.69
N GLU A 302 -3.69 3.04 3.37
CA GLU A 302 -3.60 4.12 4.35
C GLU A 302 -4.86 4.20 5.26
N GLU A 303 -6.01 3.68 4.82
CA GLU A 303 -7.27 3.68 5.57
C GLU A 303 -7.17 2.90 6.89
N LEU A 304 -6.30 1.88 6.95
CA LEU A 304 -6.03 1.10 8.17
C LEU A 304 -5.53 1.97 9.33
N PHE A 305 -4.96 3.12 9.03
CA PHE A 305 -4.39 4.05 10.01
C PHE A 305 -5.36 5.20 10.37
N LEU A 306 -6.57 5.21 9.79
CA LEU A 306 -7.62 6.15 10.18
C LEU A 306 -8.37 5.67 11.44
N ASP A 307 -8.49 4.35 11.61
CA ASP A 307 -9.08 3.73 12.79
C ASP A 307 -8.01 3.46 13.87
N SER A 308 -8.24 3.98 15.08
CA SER A 308 -7.30 3.82 16.20
C SER A 308 -7.17 2.37 16.68
N ALA A 309 -8.26 1.59 16.68
CA ALA A 309 -8.23 0.19 17.11
C ALA A 309 -7.44 -0.69 16.14
N VAL A 310 -7.60 -0.44 14.83
CA VAL A 310 -6.83 -1.12 13.78
C VAL A 310 -5.35 -0.74 13.87
N THR A 311 -5.05 0.55 14.00
CA THR A 311 -3.68 1.05 14.19
C THR A 311 -3.00 0.39 15.39
N ASP A 312 -3.70 0.33 16.53
CA ASP A 312 -3.19 -0.28 17.76
C ASP A 312 -2.92 -1.78 17.59
N ASN A 313 -3.74 -2.51 16.83
CA ASN A 313 -3.51 -3.92 16.51
C ASN A 313 -2.25 -4.10 15.67
N ILE A 314 -2.07 -3.31 14.60
CA ILE A 314 -0.88 -3.36 13.75
C ILE A 314 0.38 -3.10 14.57
N ILE A 315 0.33 -2.12 15.49
CA ILE A 315 1.45 -1.78 16.37
C ILE A 315 1.70 -2.90 17.39
N ARG A 316 0.66 -3.50 17.99
CA ARG A 316 0.79 -4.66 18.88
C ARG A 316 1.46 -5.84 18.18
N THR A 317 1.11 -6.11 16.92
CA THR A 317 1.79 -7.13 16.10
C THR A 317 3.27 -6.80 15.94
N ALA A 318 3.61 -5.55 15.63
CA ALA A 318 5.00 -5.10 15.54
C ALA A 318 5.78 -5.22 16.87
N GLN A 319 5.14 -4.91 18.00
CA GLN A 319 5.71 -5.10 19.34
C GLN A 319 6.02 -6.57 19.60
N SER A 320 5.12 -7.48 19.19
CA SER A 320 5.32 -8.92 19.35
C SER A 320 6.58 -9.41 18.61
N TYR A 321 6.84 -8.90 17.40
CA TYR A 321 8.07 -9.21 16.68
C TYR A 321 9.30 -8.66 17.39
N ALA A 322 9.24 -7.46 17.96
CA ALA A 322 10.35 -6.93 18.74
C ALA A 322 10.68 -7.82 19.95
N ASP A 323 9.65 -8.38 20.61
CA ASP A 323 9.83 -9.29 21.73
C ASP A 323 10.37 -10.67 21.30
N ILE A 324 9.97 -11.16 20.12
CA ILE A 324 10.48 -12.42 19.52
C ILE A 324 11.94 -12.27 19.06
N PHE A 325 12.22 -11.32 18.16
CA PHE A 325 13.54 -11.18 17.55
C PHE A 325 14.55 -10.50 18.49
N CYS A 326 14.08 -9.61 19.37
CA CYS A 326 14.91 -8.77 20.21
C CYS A 326 14.40 -8.67 21.66
N PRO A 327 14.28 -9.78 22.42
CA PRO A 327 13.68 -9.78 23.77
C PRO A 327 14.37 -8.88 24.79
N GLY A 328 15.58 -8.39 24.53
CA GLY A 328 16.33 -7.43 25.35
C GLY A 328 16.29 -5.96 24.88
N VAL A 329 15.63 -5.64 23.76
CA VAL A 329 15.63 -4.29 23.20
C VAL A 329 14.89 -3.29 24.11
N LYS A 330 15.39 -2.06 24.22
CA LYS A 330 14.75 -1.01 25.03
C LYS A 330 14.03 0.04 24.20
N LYS A 331 14.31 0.11 22.90
CA LYS A 331 13.78 1.12 21.99
C LYS A 331 13.39 0.46 20.66
N MET A 332 12.18 0.74 20.21
CA MET A 332 11.66 0.32 18.92
C MET A 332 11.27 1.54 18.09
N LYS A 333 11.52 1.49 16.79
CA LYS A 333 10.96 2.42 15.80
C LYS A 333 9.99 1.64 14.92
N PHE A 334 8.77 2.12 14.84
CA PHE A 334 7.73 1.57 13.99
C PHE A 334 7.38 2.57 12.90
N PHE A 335 7.25 2.06 11.67
CA PHE A 335 6.83 2.82 10.51
C PHE A 335 5.67 2.08 9.84
N ALA A 336 4.72 2.83 9.27
CA ALA A 336 3.84 2.35 8.23
C ALA A 336 4.10 3.18 6.98
N THR A 337 4.28 2.53 5.84
CA THR A 337 4.86 3.14 4.64
C THR A 337 4.40 2.44 3.38
N ARG A 338 4.33 3.18 2.27
CA ARG A 338 4.08 2.62 0.93
C ARG A 338 5.31 1.98 0.30
N VAL A 339 6.50 2.26 0.87
CA VAL A 339 7.78 1.79 0.32
C VAL A 339 8.57 0.97 1.35
N PRO A 340 9.28 -0.09 0.93
CA PRO A 340 10.07 -0.93 1.83
C PRO A 340 11.42 -0.33 2.21
N GLN A 341 11.83 0.81 1.63
CA GLN A 341 13.13 1.46 1.85
C GLN A 341 13.10 2.94 1.45
N GLY A 342 14.11 3.70 1.87
CA GLY A 342 14.33 5.09 1.50
C GLY A 342 13.65 6.12 2.42
N LEU A 343 13.43 5.77 3.69
CA LEU A 343 12.91 6.70 4.70
C LEU A 343 13.94 6.95 5.81
N PRO A 344 14.26 8.22 6.11
CA PRO A 344 15.06 8.62 7.27
C PRO A 344 14.58 7.99 8.58
N GLY A 345 15.50 7.43 9.35
CA GLY A 345 15.22 6.80 10.64
C GLY A 345 14.64 5.37 10.55
N MET A 346 14.09 4.97 9.39
CA MET A 346 13.66 3.60 9.10
C MET A 346 14.86 2.76 8.64
N ASP A 347 15.38 3.10 7.47
CA ASP A 347 16.57 2.48 6.88
C ASP A 347 17.66 3.51 6.56
N MET A 348 17.29 4.76 6.26
CA MET A 348 18.24 5.84 6.05
C MET A 348 18.74 6.44 7.38
N PRO A 349 19.97 6.98 7.42
CA PRO A 349 20.43 7.80 8.55
C PRO A 349 19.49 8.99 8.80
N GLU A 350 19.19 9.25 10.07
CA GLU A 350 18.35 10.38 10.52
C GLU A 350 19.24 11.60 10.82
N THR A 351 18.86 12.77 10.33
CA THR A 351 19.53 14.07 10.60
C THR A 351 18.66 14.93 11.51
N LYS A 352 19.21 16.02 12.07
CA LYS A 352 18.45 16.95 12.92
C LYS A 352 17.35 17.68 12.15
N ASP A 353 17.54 17.89 10.85
CA ASP A 353 16.61 18.59 9.96
C ASP A 353 15.68 17.63 9.20
N THR A 354 15.62 16.35 9.62
CA THR A 354 14.72 15.38 9.02
C THR A 354 13.28 15.70 9.42
N ASP A 355 12.52 16.27 8.49
CA ASP A 355 11.07 16.39 8.58
C ASP A 355 10.43 15.40 7.60
N LEU A 356 9.56 14.52 8.11
CA LEU A 356 8.81 13.54 7.32
C LEU A 356 7.32 13.89 7.25
N SER A 357 6.90 15.03 7.79
CA SER A 357 5.49 15.43 7.88
C SER A 357 4.80 15.52 6.52
N GLU A 358 5.54 15.90 5.47
CA GLU A 358 5.05 16.02 4.09
C GLU A 358 5.37 14.79 3.22
N ASP A 359 6.11 13.79 3.72
CA ASP A 359 6.51 12.65 2.91
C ASP A 359 5.30 11.72 2.64
N THR A 360 4.79 11.76 1.40
CA THR A 360 3.61 11.00 0.96
C THR A 360 3.81 9.48 1.01
N ARG A 361 5.04 9.00 1.16
CA ARG A 361 5.35 7.57 1.30
C ARG A 361 5.13 7.10 2.74
N LEU A 362 5.26 8.00 3.71
CA LEU A 362 5.04 7.70 5.13
C LEU A 362 3.56 7.84 5.48
N ILE A 363 3.02 6.82 6.15
CA ILE A 363 1.62 6.74 6.60
C ILE A 363 1.56 7.01 8.11
N TYR A 364 2.43 6.34 8.87
CA TYR A 364 2.48 6.42 10.32
C TYR A 364 3.93 6.24 10.79
N SER A 365 4.35 6.95 11.82
CA SER A 365 5.62 6.69 12.49
C SER A 365 5.45 6.77 14.01
N ALA A 366 6.19 5.95 14.74
CA ALA A 366 6.24 6.04 16.19
C ALA A 366 7.55 5.50 16.75
N VAL A 367 8.02 6.13 17.83
CA VAL A 367 9.09 5.59 18.65
C VAL A 367 8.49 5.07 19.95
N MET A 368 8.84 3.84 20.30
CA MET A 368 8.42 3.21 21.54
C MET A 368 9.62 2.86 22.41
N GLN A 369 9.43 2.96 23.71
CA GLN A 369 10.41 2.56 24.71
C GLN A 369 9.83 1.52 25.65
N ARG A 370 10.69 0.60 26.07
CA ARG A 370 10.33 -0.47 27.00
C ARG A 370 10.92 -0.16 28.37
N GLY A 371 10.03 0.06 29.34
CA GLY A 371 10.40 0.37 30.72
C GLY A 371 10.78 -0.87 31.54
N LYS A 372 11.05 -0.68 32.84
CA LYS A 372 11.38 -1.78 33.77
C LYS A 372 10.28 -2.85 33.86
N ASN A 373 9.02 -2.46 33.62
CA ASN A 373 7.86 -3.35 33.62
C ASN A 373 7.70 -4.19 32.34
N LYS A 374 8.69 -4.16 31.42
CA LYS A 374 8.67 -4.85 30.11
C LYS A 374 7.51 -4.45 29.19
N LYS A 375 6.73 -3.40 29.50
CA LYS A 375 5.66 -2.90 28.63
C LYS A 375 6.21 -1.84 27.68
N TRP A 376 5.77 -1.91 26.42
CA TRP A 376 6.02 -0.87 25.42
C TRP A 376 5.17 0.37 25.73
N LYS A 377 5.79 1.54 25.65
CA LYS A 377 5.12 2.85 25.75
C LYS A 377 5.57 3.74 24.61
N PHE A 378 4.63 4.48 24.03
CA PHE A 378 4.95 5.52 23.07
C PHE A 378 5.79 6.61 23.72
N VAL A 379 6.75 7.14 22.96
CA VAL A 379 7.39 8.42 23.28
C VAL A 379 6.46 9.49 22.69
N SER A 380 5.78 10.23 23.58
CA SER A 380 4.62 11.10 23.27
C SER A 380 4.79 11.98 22.04
N ASP A 381 6.00 12.50 21.83
CA ASP A 381 6.24 13.55 20.82
C ASP A 381 6.72 12.96 19.48
N THR A 382 6.76 11.63 19.37
CA THR A 382 7.31 10.94 18.19
C THR A 382 6.28 10.16 17.38
N ALA A 383 5.06 10.02 17.90
CA ALA A 383 3.99 9.36 17.18
C ALA A 383 3.35 10.35 16.19
N GLN A 384 3.44 10.05 14.90
CA GLN A 384 2.85 10.85 13.84
C GLN A 384 1.94 9.96 12.99
N ASN A 385 0.66 10.31 12.95
CA ASN A 385 -0.32 9.65 12.08
C ASN A 385 -0.62 10.57 10.89
N LEU A 386 0.19 10.45 9.83
CA LEU A 386 0.08 11.31 8.65
C LEU A 386 -1.18 11.00 7.82
N ALA A 387 -1.65 9.75 7.84
CA ALA A 387 -2.93 9.36 7.26
C ALA A 387 -4.08 10.20 7.79
N ARG A 388 -4.19 10.30 9.11
CA ARG A 388 -5.23 11.07 9.77
C ARG A 388 -5.11 12.57 9.50
N LEU A 389 -3.89 13.10 9.47
CA LEU A 389 -3.66 14.52 9.14
C LEU A 389 -4.10 14.84 7.70
N ARG A 390 -3.75 13.98 6.73
CA ARG A 390 -4.17 14.12 5.33
C ARG A 390 -5.68 14.04 5.18
N GLU A 391 -6.31 13.08 5.85
CA GLU A 391 -7.76 12.91 5.81
C GLU A 391 -8.50 14.11 6.44
N MET A 392 -8.00 14.65 7.54
CA MET A 392 -8.55 15.87 8.12
C MET A 392 -8.41 17.07 7.18
N LYS A 393 -7.26 17.22 6.50
CA LYS A 393 -7.05 18.28 5.50
C LYS A 393 -8.00 18.13 4.31
N ARG A 394 -8.19 16.89 3.80
CA ARG A 394 -9.13 16.59 2.71
C ARG A 394 -10.56 16.95 3.10
N ARG A 395 -11.03 16.50 4.27
CA ARG A 395 -12.38 16.82 4.77
C ARG A 395 -12.60 18.32 4.99
N ALA A 396 -11.59 19.02 5.49
CA ALA A 396 -11.66 20.46 5.67
C ALA A 396 -11.81 21.19 4.32
N GLU A 397 -11.07 20.78 3.30
CA GLU A 397 -11.18 21.34 1.95
C GLU A 397 -12.54 21.03 1.31
N GLU A 398 -13.01 19.78 1.41
CA GLU A 398 -14.34 19.39 0.92
C GLU A 398 -15.46 20.16 1.61
N THR A 399 -15.34 20.39 2.92
CA THR A 399 -16.32 21.20 3.67
C THR A 399 -16.29 22.65 3.21
N ARG A 400 -15.11 23.21 2.97
CA ARG A 400 -14.95 24.58 2.47
C ARG A 400 -15.54 24.74 1.07
N GLU A 401 -15.22 23.82 0.17
CA GLU A 401 -15.77 23.79 -1.19
C GLU A 401 -17.30 23.66 -1.14
N HIS A 402 -17.83 22.75 -0.32
CA HIS A 402 -19.28 22.61 -0.13
C HIS A 402 -19.93 23.88 0.42
N GLN A 403 -19.28 24.59 1.36
CA GLN A 403 -19.78 25.87 1.89
C GLN A 403 -19.84 26.96 0.82
N LEU A 404 -18.83 27.05 -0.05
CA LEU A 404 -18.82 27.99 -1.18
C LEU A 404 -19.97 27.67 -2.15
N MET A 405 -20.15 26.40 -2.51
CA MET A 405 -21.25 25.99 -3.38
C MET A 405 -22.63 26.25 -2.74
N MET A 406 -22.76 26.05 -1.43
CA MET A 406 -23.98 26.40 -0.69
C MET A 406 -24.25 27.91 -0.66
N ALA A 407 -23.20 28.74 -0.58
CA ALA A 407 -23.34 30.19 -0.65
C ALA A 407 -23.87 30.62 -2.03
N ASP A 408 -23.25 30.12 -3.11
CA ASP A 408 -23.70 30.36 -4.49
C ASP A 408 -25.16 29.94 -4.68
N TYR A 409 -25.53 28.74 -4.20
CA TYR A 409 -26.91 28.25 -4.29
C TYR A 409 -27.92 29.15 -3.57
N ASN A 410 -27.60 29.58 -2.35
CA ASN A 410 -28.46 30.46 -1.56
C ASN A 410 -28.59 31.85 -2.17
N GLU A 411 -27.55 32.35 -2.82
CA GLU A 411 -27.59 33.60 -3.57
C GLU A 411 -28.48 33.44 -4.81
N LEU A 412 -28.23 32.44 -5.65
CA LEU A 412 -28.95 32.22 -6.90
C LEU A 412 -30.43 31.91 -6.73
N THR A 413 -30.81 31.23 -5.65
CA THR A 413 -32.24 31.01 -5.33
C THR A 413 -32.99 32.32 -5.08
N ARG A 414 -32.30 33.36 -4.62
CA ARG A 414 -32.84 34.71 -4.40
C ARG A 414 -32.63 35.64 -5.59
N SER A 415 -31.65 35.35 -6.44
CA SER A 415 -31.35 36.13 -7.65
C SER A 415 -32.49 36.03 -8.67
N ASP A 416 -32.70 37.14 -9.37
CA ASP A 416 -33.60 37.23 -10.50
C ASP A 416 -33.01 36.54 -11.75
N TYR A 417 -33.77 36.55 -12.84
CA TYR A 417 -33.38 35.93 -14.10
C TYR A 417 -32.05 36.47 -14.63
N LEU A 418 -31.82 37.80 -14.58
CA LEU A 418 -30.59 38.42 -15.07
C LEU A 418 -29.38 38.09 -14.19
N GLY A 419 -29.55 38.03 -12.86
CA GLY A 419 -28.49 37.62 -11.95
C GLY A 419 -28.04 36.18 -12.17
N ARG A 420 -28.97 35.27 -12.50
CA ARG A 420 -28.62 33.88 -12.82
C ARG A 420 -27.92 33.74 -14.17
N LEU A 421 -28.31 34.53 -15.18
CA LEU A 421 -27.57 34.60 -16.44
C LEU A 421 -26.15 35.12 -16.24
N ALA A 422 -26.00 36.18 -15.43
CA ALA A 422 -24.70 36.75 -15.09
C ALA A 422 -23.79 35.71 -14.42
N TYR A 423 -24.31 34.92 -13.46
CA TYR A 423 -23.59 33.81 -12.86
C TYR A 423 -23.20 32.72 -13.87
N MET A 424 -24.12 32.32 -14.75
CA MET A 424 -23.86 31.31 -15.79
C MET A 424 -22.73 31.74 -16.73
N HIS A 425 -22.68 33.03 -17.10
CA HIS A 425 -21.64 33.59 -17.97
C HIS A 425 -20.34 33.93 -17.22
N GLY A 426 -20.41 34.09 -15.90
CA GLY A 426 -19.27 34.47 -15.05
C GLY A 426 -18.99 35.98 -15.03
N VAL A 427 -20.04 36.81 -15.12
CA VAL A 427 -19.96 38.28 -15.09
C VAL A 427 -20.80 38.83 -13.95
N GLU A 428 -20.62 40.11 -13.59
CA GLU A 428 -21.35 40.73 -12.47
C GLU A 428 -22.82 41.03 -12.79
N ARG A 429 -23.14 41.34 -14.06
CA ARG A 429 -24.50 41.66 -14.50
C ARG A 429 -24.69 41.45 -16.00
N ILE A 430 -25.94 41.27 -16.41
CA ILE A 430 -26.37 41.34 -17.82
C ILE A 430 -26.97 42.72 -18.06
N ASP A 431 -26.45 43.43 -19.05
CA ASP A 431 -26.91 44.74 -19.47
C ASP A 431 -28.02 44.64 -20.52
N ASN A 432 -28.75 45.76 -20.69
CA ASN A 432 -29.67 45.94 -21.80
C ASN A 432 -28.94 46.57 -23.00
N PRO A 433 -28.84 45.90 -24.16
CA PRO A 433 -28.05 46.38 -25.29
C PRO A 433 -28.65 47.63 -25.94
N VAL A 434 -29.97 47.85 -25.86
CA VAL A 434 -30.60 49.08 -26.35
C VAL A 434 -30.13 50.27 -25.52
N SER A 435 -30.15 50.14 -24.19
CA SER A 435 -29.67 51.18 -23.28
C SER A 435 -28.17 51.45 -23.45
N MET A 436 -27.37 50.40 -23.66
CA MET A 436 -25.93 50.53 -23.87
C MET A 436 -25.59 51.14 -25.25
N LEU A 437 -26.37 50.88 -26.29
CA LEU A 437 -26.23 51.56 -27.58
C LEU A 437 -26.46 53.07 -27.44
N LEU A 438 -27.50 53.49 -26.70
CA LEU A 438 -27.74 54.91 -26.41
C LEU A 438 -26.59 55.52 -25.62
N ALA A 439 -26.06 54.82 -24.61
CA ALA A 439 -24.91 55.28 -23.84
C ALA A 439 -23.67 55.45 -24.74
N SER A 440 -23.39 54.48 -25.62
CA SER A 440 -22.27 54.56 -26.58
C SER A 440 -22.42 55.75 -27.54
N GLN A 441 -23.65 56.05 -27.99
CA GLN A 441 -23.91 57.24 -28.83
C GLN A 441 -23.63 58.55 -28.09
N ILE A 442 -24.05 58.66 -26.82
CA ILE A 442 -23.85 59.87 -26.01
C ILE A 442 -22.36 60.09 -25.72
N ILE A 443 -21.63 59.02 -25.38
CA ILE A 443 -20.20 59.07 -25.02
C ILE A 443 -19.30 59.09 -26.26
N GLN A 444 -19.84 58.75 -27.44
CA GLN A 444 -19.11 58.63 -28.70
C GLN A 444 -17.93 57.64 -28.64
N ALA A 445 -18.07 56.59 -27.83
CA ALA A 445 -17.06 55.54 -27.69
C ALA A 445 -17.73 54.16 -27.50
N PRO A 446 -17.05 53.06 -27.88
CA PRO A 446 -17.54 51.72 -27.59
C PRO A 446 -17.70 51.50 -26.08
N VAL A 447 -18.77 50.80 -25.68
CA VAL A 447 -19.04 50.48 -24.27
C VAL A 447 -18.93 48.97 -24.02
N PRO A 448 -18.28 48.53 -22.92
CA PRO A 448 -18.29 47.12 -22.56
C PRO A 448 -19.71 46.69 -22.19
N ILE A 449 -20.12 45.53 -22.69
CA ILE A 449 -21.44 44.98 -22.43
C ILE A 449 -21.37 43.47 -22.19
N ASN A 450 -22.24 42.97 -21.32
CA ASN A 450 -22.63 41.56 -21.27
C ASN A 450 -24.13 41.46 -21.58
N SER A 451 -24.53 40.82 -22.69
CA SER A 451 -25.94 40.80 -23.10
C SER A 451 -26.40 39.41 -23.47
N LEU A 452 -27.64 39.10 -23.10
CA LEU A 452 -28.39 38.01 -23.73
C LEU A 452 -28.79 38.44 -25.14
N VAL A 453 -28.50 37.61 -26.13
CA VAL A 453 -28.86 37.84 -27.54
C VAL A 453 -29.32 36.54 -28.20
N ARG A 454 -30.09 36.66 -29.27
CA ARG A 454 -30.39 35.54 -30.16
C ARG A 454 -29.66 35.72 -31.48
N ILE A 455 -28.81 34.75 -31.82
CA ILE A 455 -28.04 34.73 -33.07
C ILE A 455 -28.91 34.13 -34.17
N ALA A 456 -29.26 34.94 -35.16
CA ALA A 456 -30.10 34.55 -36.30
C ALA A 456 -29.28 33.94 -37.44
N SER A 457 -28.09 34.48 -37.71
CA SER A 457 -27.22 34.00 -38.80
C SER A 457 -25.74 34.08 -38.44
N LEU A 458 -24.97 33.14 -39.00
CA LEU A 458 -23.53 33.01 -38.83
C LEU A 458 -22.84 33.18 -40.19
N GLY A 459 -21.81 34.03 -40.22
CA GLY A 459 -20.85 34.19 -41.30
C GLY A 459 -19.48 33.62 -40.92
N LYS A 460 -18.46 33.88 -41.75
CA LYS A 460 -17.10 33.34 -41.56
C LYS A 460 -16.39 33.92 -40.34
N ASP A 461 -16.61 35.20 -40.03
CA ASP A 461 -16.06 35.90 -38.85
C ASP A 461 -17.03 36.99 -38.34
N SER A 462 -18.32 36.79 -38.62
CA SER A 462 -19.37 37.68 -38.18
C SER A 462 -20.65 36.92 -37.91
N ALA A 463 -21.53 37.49 -37.09
CA ALA A 463 -22.86 36.97 -36.84
C ALA A 463 -23.86 38.12 -36.73
N TRP A 464 -25.14 37.81 -36.92
CA TRP A 464 -26.22 38.78 -36.76
C TRP A 464 -27.22 38.33 -35.71
N THR A 465 -27.66 39.29 -34.90
CA THR A 465 -28.72 39.08 -33.91
C THR A 465 -30.06 39.58 -34.44
N ASP A 466 -31.13 38.94 -34.00
CA ASP A 466 -32.52 39.39 -34.25
C ASP A 466 -33.27 39.70 -32.95
N TRP A 467 -32.64 39.46 -31.79
CA TRP A 467 -33.15 39.84 -30.48
C TRP A 467 -32.00 40.20 -29.53
N PRO A 468 -32.15 41.22 -28.66
CA PRO A 468 -33.30 42.14 -28.57
C PRO A 468 -33.20 43.33 -29.54
N ALA A 469 -32.13 43.40 -30.32
CA ALA A 469 -31.82 44.44 -31.30
C ALA A 469 -31.03 43.83 -32.47
N VAL A 470 -30.87 44.58 -33.56
CA VAL A 470 -30.07 44.14 -34.73
C VAL A 470 -28.59 44.47 -34.48
N ILE A 471 -27.80 43.48 -34.08
CA ILE A 471 -26.40 43.66 -33.74
C ILE A 471 -25.54 42.82 -34.68
N LYS A 472 -24.58 43.46 -35.33
CA LYS A 472 -23.49 42.80 -36.05
C LYS A 472 -22.41 42.41 -35.04
N ILE A 473 -22.24 41.12 -34.81
CA ILE A 473 -21.15 40.60 -33.99
C ILE A 473 -19.95 40.35 -34.90
N THR A 474 -18.78 40.84 -34.53
CA THR A 474 -17.51 40.64 -35.25
C THR A 474 -16.49 39.92 -34.38
N GLY A 475 -15.50 39.25 -35.00
CA GLY A 475 -14.50 38.48 -34.25
C GLY A 475 -15.07 37.18 -33.67
N THR A 476 -15.99 36.54 -34.40
CA THR A 476 -16.70 35.33 -33.93
C THR A 476 -15.83 34.07 -33.99
N SER A 477 -14.68 34.12 -34.67
CA SER A 477 -13.78 32.99 -34.89
C SER A 477 -13.41 32.28 -33.59
N GLY A 478 -13.88 31.05 -33.42
CA GLY A 478 -13.58 30.19 -32.27
C GLY A 478 -14.42 30.44 -31.01
N LEU A 479 -15.19 31.54 -30.96
CA LEU A 479 -16.03 31.90 -29.81
C LEU A 479 -17.52 31.63 -30.06
N LEU A 480 -17.97 31.69 -31.32
CA LEU A 480 -19.37 31.48 -31.71
C LEU A 480 -19.43 30.43 -32.82
N ASN A 481 -20.10 29.30 -32.57
CA ASN A 481 -20.11 28.15 -33.48
C ASN A 481 -21.51 27.64 -33.85
N ARG A 482 -22.58 28.20 -33.27
CA ARG A 482 -23.97 27.83 -33.55
C ARG A 482 -24.91 29.03 -33.46
N SER A 483 -26.02 28.97 -34.18
CA SER A 483 -27.12 29.92 -34.03
C SER A 483 -27.93 29.63 -32.76
N GLY A 484 -28.83 30.55 -32.39
CA GLY A 484 -29.67 30.43 -31.20
C GLY A 484 -29.26 31.37 -30.06
N TRP A 485 -29.73 31.08 -28.85
CA TRP A 485 -29.55 31.95 -27.68
C TRP A 485 -28.13 31.88 -27.12
N HIS A 486 -27.53 33.04 -26.91
CA HIS A 486 -26.18 33.19 -26.38
C HIS A 486 -26.12 34.37 -25.40
N ILE A 487 -25.28 34.25 -24.38
CA ILE A 487 -24.79 35.41 -23.62
C ILE A 487 -23.47 35.81 -24.24
N VAL A 488 -23.35 37.07 -24.65
CA VAL A 488 -22.15 37.61 -25.30
C VAL A 488 -21.56 38.75 -24.48
N SER A 489 -20.24 38.76 -24.38
CA SER A 489 -19.45 39.88 -23.84
C SER A 489 -18.67 40.55 -24.96
N GLY A 490 -18.56 41.87 -24.92
CA GLY A 490 -17.82 42.59 -25.95
C GLY A 490 -17.87 44.11 -25.84
N ALA A 491 -17.28 44.78 -26.83
CA ALA A 491 -17.36 46.23 -26.97
C ALA A 491 -18.47 46.59 -27.97
N LEU A 492 -19.51 47.27 -27.50
CA LEU A 492 -20.68 47.65 -28.29
C LEU A 492 -20.57 49.08 -28.78
N SER A 493 -20.83 49.28 -30.07
CA SER A 493 -20.85 50.59 -30.72
C SER A 493 -22.06 50.70 -31.66
N PRO A 494 -22.49 51.91 -32.06
CA PRO A 494 -23.61 52.08 -32.98
C PRO A 494 -23.23 51.57 -34.38
N LEU A 495 -24.18 50.91 -35.06
CA LEU A 495 -23.97 50.47 -36.44
C LEU A 495 -23.84 51.69 -37.36
N ASN A 496 -22.84 51.69 -38.25
CA ASN A 496 -22.58 52.82 -39.14
C ASN A 496 -23.70 52.95 -40.21
N LYS A 497 -23.82 54.16 -40.82
CA LYS A 497 -24.91 54.47 -41.76
C LYS A 497 -24.85 53.64 -43.06
N GLU A 498 -23.66 53.25 -43.49
CA GLU A 498 -23.46 52.47 -44.71
C GLU A 498 -23.89 51.01 -44.50
N GLU A 499 -23.51 50.41 -43.37
CA GLU A 499 -23.89 49.06 -42.96
C GLU A 499 -25.38 48.94 -42.66
N ARG A 500 -25.99 49.97 -42.05
CA ARG A 500 -27.46 50.04 -41.86
C ARG A 500 -28.20 49.94 -43.20
N LYS A 501 -27.78 50.71 -44.21
CA LYS A 501 -28.36 50.68 -45.55
C LYS A 501 -28.12 49.33 -46.25
N ALA A 502 -26.92 48.77 -46.13
CA ALA A 502 -26.57 47.51 -46.75
C ALA A 502 -27.39 46.32 -46.22
N GLN A 503 -27.90 46.41 -44.99
CA GLN A 503 -28.64 45.34 -44.32
C GLN A 503 -30.14 45.65 -44.17
N ASN A 504 -30.64 46.69 -44.84
CA ASN A 504 -32.04 47.13 -44.79
C ASN A 504 -32.58 47.32 -43.36
N VAL A 505 -31.74 47.79 -42.43
CA VAL A 505 -32.16 48.04 -41.05
C VAL A 505 -32.88 49.38 -40.99
N PRO A 506 -34.16 49.43 -40.54
CA PRO A 506 -34.90 50.68 -40.40
C PRO A 506 -34.18 51.68 -39.47
N ASP A 507 -34.26 52.97 -39.79
CA ASP A 507 -33.65 54.01 -38.94
C ASP A 507 -34.26 54.06 -37.54
N ALA A 508 -35.50 53.59 -37.38
CA ALA A 508 -36.21 53.48 -36.11
C ALA A 508 -35.70 52.34 -35.21
N ASP A 509 -34.98 51.36 -35.76
CA ASP A 509 -34.49 50.22 -35.00
C ASP A 509 -33.14 50.50 -34.34
N PHE A 510 -32.97 49.97 -33.14
CA PHE A 510 -31.68 49.97 -32.46
C PHE A 510 -30.74 48.99 -33.16
N ALA A 511 -29.62 49.51 -33.66
CA ALA A 511 -28.65 48.71 -34.38
C ALA A 511 -27.22 49.03 -33.98
N GLY A 512 -26.41 47.99 -33.77
CA GLY A 512 -25.06 48.07 -33.24
C GLY A 512 -24.05 47.16 -33.92
N THR A 513 -22.78 47.42 -33.66
CA THR A 513 -21.67 46.50 -33.92
C THR A 513 -21.04 46.12 -32.58
N LEU A 514 -20.91 44.82 -32.31
CA LEU A 514 -20.30 44.26 -31.11
C LEU A 514 -19.02 43.50 -31.49
N GLU A 515 -17.89 43.95 -30.96
CA GLU A 515 -16.65 43.20 -31.03
C GLU A 515 -16.61 42.17 -29.90
N LEU A 516 -16.64 40.89 -30.27
CA LEU A 516 -16.85 39.79 -29.32
C LEU A 516 -15.58 39.48 -28.52
N SER A 517 -15.71 39.41 -27.21
CA SER A 517 -14.63 38.96 -26.30
C SER A 517 -14.92 37.60 -25.67
N ALA A 518 -16.19 37.28 -25.40
CA ALA A 518 -16.60 35.97 -24.90
C ALA A 518 -18.03 35.65 -25.32
N ALA A 519 -18.35 34.36 -25.42
CA ALA A 519 -19.72 33.90 -25.65
C ALA A 519 -20.00 32.61 -24.85
N THR A 520 -21.21 32.52 -24.31
CA THR A 520 -21.74 31.29 -23.70
C THR A 520 -23.03 30.92 -24.41
N ALA A 521 -23.04 29.74 -25.02
CA ALA A 521 -24.20 29.24 -25.72
C ALA A 521 -25.22 28.66 -24.74
N CYS A 522 -26.49 28.98 -24.94
CA CYS A 522 -27.58 28.46 -24.14
C CYS A 522 -28.11 27.15 -24.74
N GLU A 523 -28.59 26.27 -23.86
CA GLU A 523 -29.14 24.95 -24.20
C GLU A 523 -30.65 25.04 -24.46
N GLU A 524 -31.36 25.91 -23.74
CA GLU A 524 -32.79 26.16 -23.95
C GLU A 524 -33.07 27.55 -24.54
N ASP A 525 -34.27 27.68 -25.10
CA ASP A 525 -34.77 28.95 -25.60
C ASP A 525 -34.84 29.99 -24.48
N GLY A 526 -34.23 31.15 -24.73
CA GLY A 526 -34.11 32.22 -23.74
C GLY A 526 -33.29 31.78 -22.53
N CYS A 527 -32.35 30.86 -22.69
CA CYS A 527 -31.48 30.37 -21.62
C CYS A 527 -32.26 29.91 -20.38
N ARG A 528 -33.40 29.24 -20.58
CA ARG A 528 -34.31 28.83 -19.49
C ARG A 528 -33.70 27.79 -18.56
N GLU A 529 -32.60 27.15 -18.94
CA GLU A 529 -31.81 26.25 -18.10
C GLU A 529 -31.32 26.89 -16.80
N ILE A 530 -31.23 28.22 -16.73
CA ILE A 530 -30.85 28.94 -15.50
C ILE A 530 -31.89 28.79 -14.36
N SER A 531 -33.08 28.29 -14.67
CA SER A 531 -34.10 27.96 -13.67
C SER A 531 -33.64 26.80 -12.78
N ASP A 532 -32.82 25.89 -13.30
CA ASP A 532 -32.18 24.82 -12.53
C ASP A 532 -30.89 25.33 -11.86
N VAL A 533 -31.09 25.98 -10.71
CA VAL A 533 -30.01 26.53 -9.87
C VAL A 533 -29.01 25.46 -9.46
N VAL A 534 -29.44 24.22 -9.25
CA VAL A 534 -28.53 23.13 -8.85
C VAL A 534 -27.58 22.84 -10.00
N SER A 535 -28.10 22.72 -11.23
CA SER A 535 -27.27 22.49 -12.41
C SER A 535 -26.30 23.64 -12.69
N LEU A 536 -26.69 24.89 -12.44
CA LEU A 536 -25.78 26.04 -12.55
C LEU A 536 -24.57 25.94 -11.61
N VAL A 537 -24.81 25.66 -10.32
CA VAL A 537 -23.73 25.54 -9.32
C VAL A 537 -22.83 24.34 -9.63
N ARG A 538 -23.43 23.20 -10.02
CA ARG A 538 -22.66 22.01 -10.43
C ARG A 538 -21.72 22.31 -11.60
N LYS A 539 -22.19 23.04 -12.62
CA LYS A 539 -21.42 23.41 -13.80
C LYS A 539 -20.29 24.40 -13.47
N ARG A 540 -20.55 25.38 -12.58
CA ARG A 540 -19.55 26.38 -12.16
C ARG A 540 -18.37 25.78 -11.41
N HIS A 541 -18.63 24.78 -10.56
CA HIS A 541 -17.62 24.14 -9.71
C HIS A 541 -17.09 22.80 -10.25
N ASP A 542 -17.56 22.36 -11.42
CA ASP A 542 -17.23 21.06 -12.02
C ASP A 542 -17.55 19.86 -11.07
N LYS A 543 -18.72 19.89 -10.44
CA LYS A 543 -19.19 18.88 -9.47
C LYS A 543 -20.57 18.34 -9.82
N PRO A 544 -20.68 17.39 -10.78
CA PRO A 544 -21.98 16.90 -11.24
C PRO A 544 -22.82 16.20 -10.17
N SER A 545 -22.19 15.66 -9.12
CA SER A 545 -22.85 14.93 -8.03
C SER A 545 -23.23 15.78 -6.82
N TRP A 546 -22.85 17.07 -6.79
CA TRP A 546 -23.14 17.92 -5.64
C TRP A 546 -24.65 18.12 -5.44
N THR A 547 -25.09 18.19 -4.19
CA THR A 547 -26.48 18.49 -3.82
C THR A 547 -26.52 19.41 -2.61
N PRO A 548 -27.45 20.38 -2.55
CA PRO A 548 -27.64 21.18 -1.35
C PRO A 548 -28.30 20.35 -0.23
N TYR A 549 -28.06 20.70 1.04
CA TYR A 549 -28.59 19.97 2.20
C TYR A 549 -30.12 19.78 2.21
N HIS A 550 -30.86 20.67 1.55
CA HIS A 550 -32.32 20.67 1.49
C HIS A 550 -32.84 20.68 0.06
N ALA A 551 -32.23 19.93 -0.85
CA ALA A 551 -32.84 19.72 -2.16
C ALA A 551 -34.22 19.06 -1.97
N PRO A 552 -35.33 19.63 -2.51
CA PRO A 552 -36.55 18.85 -2.65
C PRO A 552 -36.19 17.62 -3.48
N GLN A 553 -36.44 16.43 -2.93
CA GLN A 553 -36.19 15.18 -3.63
C GLN A 553 -36.89 15.24 -4.98
N ARG A 554 -36.13 15.16 -6.07
CA ARG A 554 -36.68 14.96 -7.40
C ARG A 554 -37.28 13.56 -7.37
N THR A 555 -38.59 13.46 -7.21
CA THR A 555 -39.31 12.23 -7.49
C THR A 555 -39.24 12.05 -9.00
N ASP A 556 -38.35 11.17 -9.46
CA ASP A 556 -38.36 10.72 -10.83
C ASP A 556 -39.68 9.98 -11.07
N GLY A 557 -40.61 10.62 -11.78
CA GLY A 557 -41.89 10.02 -12.17
C GLY A 557 -43.00 11.03 -12.43
N GLU A 558 -43.00 11.63 -13.63
CA GLU A 558 -44.14 11.69 -14.57
C GLU A 558 -43.70 12.23 -15.93
#